data_AF-A0A9Q8Y124-F1
#
_entry.id   AF-A0A9Q8Y124-F1
#
_cell.length_a   1.000
_cell.length_b   1.000
_cell.length_c   1.000
_cell.angle_alpha   90.00
_cell.angle_beta   90.00
_cell.angle_gamma   90.00
#
_symmetry.space_group_name_H-M   'P 1'
#
loop_
_entity.id
_entity.type
_entity.pdbx_description
1 polymer ?
#
loop_
_entity_poly.entity_id
_entity_poly.type
_entity_poly.pdbx_seq_one_letter_code
_entity_poly.pdbx_strand_id
1 'polypeptide(L)'
;MKQKKMTHPERVLQYIKEFGSITSAECFTVLGIIDLPKKICILQDMGYEFEKQSITKKNRYGDSTTFKRYSLKGEAGNAED
;
A
#
# COMPACT_ATOMS: atom_id res chain seq x y z
N MET A 1 -12.91 -19.79 19.64
CA MET A 1 -11.78 -18.94 19.23
C MET A 1 -12.29 -17.91 18.23
N LYS A 2 -12.18 -16.60 18.49
CA LYS A 2 -12.56 -15.57 17.50
C LYS A 2 -11.42 -15.42 16.49
N GLN A 3 -11.67 -15.64 15.21
CA GLN A 3 -10.68 -15.34 14.17
C GLN A 3 -10.35 -13.84 14.19
N LYS A 4 -9.06 -13.49 14.21
CA LYS A 4 -8.61 -12.10 14.09
C LYS A 4 -8.99 -11.62 12.70
N LYS A 5 -9.95 -10.69 12.62
CA LYS A 5 -10.33 -10.06 11.36
C LYS A 5 -9.17 -9.20 10.89
N MET A 6 -8.67 -9.46 9.69
CA MET A 6 -7.64 -8.64 9.06
C MET A 6 -8.11 -7.19 8.94
N THR A 7 -7.29 -6.28 9.44
CA THR A 7 -7.55 -4.85 9.34
C THR A 7 -7.20 -4.32 7.94
N HIS A 8 -7.71 -3.14 7.60
CA HIS A 8 -7.39 -2.47 6.35
C HIS A 8 -5.87 -2.30 6.10
N PRO A 9 -5.04 -1.80 7.04
CA PRO A 9 -3.59 -1.71 6.83
C PRO A 9 -2.93 -3.09 6.64
N GLU A 10 -3.32 -4.11 7.40
CA GLU A 10 -2.81 -5.48 7.22
C GLU A 10 -3.14 -6.03 5.82
N ARG A 11 -4.36 -5.76 5.31
CA ARG A 11 -4.77 -6.18 3.96
C ARG A 11 -3.96 -5.50 2.87
N VAL A 12 -3.66 -4.20 3.03
CA VAL A 12 -2.79 -3.44 2.12
C VAL A 12 -1.38 -4.02 2.11
N LEU A 13 -0.82 -4.28 3.30
CA LEU A 13 0.51 -4.87 3.43
C LEU A 13 0.59 -6.24 2.76
N GLN A 14 -0.39 -7.12 3.00
CA GLN A 14 -0.44 -8.43 2.37
C GLN A 14 -0.46 -8.32 0.84
N TYR A 15 -1.29 -7.42 0.29
CA TYR A 15 -1.35 -7.20 -1.15
C TYR A 15 0.00 -6.72 -1.72
N ILE A 16 0.67 -5.78 -1.04
CA ILE A 16 1.99 -5.30 -1.47
C ILE A 16 3.04 -6.42 -1.39
N LYS A 17 2.98 -7.31 -0.39
CA LYS A 17 3.88 -8.48 -0.30
C LYS A 17 3.64 -9.49 -1.42
N GLU A 18 2.38 -9.68 -1.86
CA GLU A 18 2.01 -10.63 -2.91
C GLU A 18 2.26 -10.10 -4.34
N PHE A 19 1.91 -8.85 -4.60
CA PHE A 19 1.94 -8.23 -5.94
C PHE A 19 3.08 -7.21 -6.13
N GLY A 20 3.86 -6.94 -5.08
CA GLY A 20 5.04 -6.08 -5.08
C GLY A 20 4.78 -4.58 -4.89
N SER A 21 3.67 -4.04 -5.43
CA SER A 21 3.36 -2.62 -5.29
C SER A 21 1.87 -2.33 -5.44
N ILE A 22 1.45 -1.14 -5.01
CA ILE A 22 0.08 -0.68 -5.17
C ILE A 22 0.00 0.85 -5.31
N THR A 23 -0.94 1.33 -6.12
CA THR A 23 -1.33 2.74 -6.22
C THR A 23 -2.64 2.98 -5.47
N SER A 24 -2.95 4.25 -5.16
CA SER A 24 -4.24 4.55 -4.50
C SER A 24 -5.45 4.13 -5.33
N ALA A 25 -5.36 4.21 -6.67
CA ALA A 25 -6.42 3.79 -7.57
C ALA A 25 -6.62 2.26 -7.53
N GLU A 26 -5.54 1.49 -7.61
CA GLU A 26 -5.60 0.01 -7.50
C GLU A 26 -6.11 -0.42 -6.12
N CYS A 27 -5.68 0.26 -5.05
CA CYS A 27 -6.16 0.00 -3.69
C CYS A 27 -7.67 0.19 -3.56
N PHE A 28 -8.20 1.25 -4.16
CA PHE A 28 -9.64 1.47 -4.19
C PHE A 28 -10.37 0.40 -5.01
N THR A 29 -9.91 0.11 -6.23
CA THR A 29 -10.58 -0.82 -7.14
C THR A 29 -10.52 -2.27 -6.66
N VAL A 30 -9.38 -2.72 -6.11
CA VAL A 30 -9.15 -4.13 -5.75
C VAL A 30 -9.51 -4.42 -4.29
N LEU A 31 -9.19 -3.49 -3.37
CA LEU A 31 -9.36 -3.72 -1.92
C LEU A 31 -10.55 -2.94 -1.33
N GLY A 32 -11.15 -2.02 -2.08
CA GLY A 32 -12.23 -1.16 -1.58
C GLY A 32 -11.76 -0.13 -0.55
N ILE A 33 -10.48 0.26 -0.57
CA ILE A 33 -9.88 1.16 0.44
C ILE A 33 -9.50 2.50 -0.20
N ILE A 34 -10.13 3.58 0.28
CA ILE A 34 -9.95 4.92 -0.29
C ILE A 34 -8.63 5.57 0.18
N ASP A 35 -8.40 5.68 1.50
CA ASP A 35 -7.22 6.41 2.00
C ASP A 35 -5.95 5.56 2.09
N LEU A 36 -5.45 5.02 0.97
CA LEU A 36 -4.16 4.30 0.96
C LEU A 36 -3.03 5.04 1.71
N PRO A 37 -2.81 6.36 1.53
CA PRO A 37 -1.71 7.07 2.22
C PRO A 37 -1.79 6.99 3.75
N LYS A 38 -3.01 7.02 4.31
CA LYS A 38 -3.22 6.88 5.76
C LYS A 38 -2.82 5.48 6.25
N LYS A 39 -3.10 4.43 5.46
CA LYS A 39 -2.75 3.05 5.80
C LYS A 39 -1.24 2.84 5.69
N ILE A 40 -0.60 3.43 4.68
CA ILE A 40 0.87 3.45 4.59
C ILE A 40 1.48 4.14 5.80
N CYS A 41 0.97 5.28 6.26
CA CYS A 41 1.47 5.95 7.47
C CYS A 41 1.36 5.03 8.69
N ILE A 42 0.19 4.43 8.93
CA ILE A 42 -0.01 3.47 10.04
C ILE A 42 1.00 2.32 9.97
N LEU A 43 1.26 1.79 8.76
CA LEU A 43 2.25 0.74 8.57
C LEU A 43 3.69 1.25 8.82
N GLN A 44 4.00 2.49 8.45
CA GLN A 44 5.29 3.11 8.77
C GLN A 44 5.48 3.27 10.29
N ASP A 45 4.44 3.70 11.01
CA ASP A 45 4.44 3.73 12.48
C ASP A 45 4.59 2.34 13.11
N MET A 46 4.15 1.27 12.42
CA MET A 46 4.35 -0.13 12.83
C MET A 46 5.75 -0.69 12.48
N GLY A 47 6.63 0.10 11.86
CA GLY A 47 8.00 -0.31 11.51
C GLY A 47 8.19 -0.77 10.06
N TYR A 48 7.21 -0.63 9.18
CA TYR A 48 7.37 -0.98 7.75
C TYR A 48 7.90 0.20 6.94
N GLU A 49 8.96 -0.03 6.16
CA GLU A 49 9.51 0.95 5.24
C GLU A 49 8.92 0.79 3.83
N PHE A 50 8.50 1.90 3.23
CA PHE A 50 7.94 1.91 1.87
C PHE A 50 8.70 2.84 0.96
N GLU A 51 8.98 2.38 -0.26
CA GLU A 51 9.41 3.23 -1.36
C GLU A 51 8.19 3.91 -2.00
N LYS A 52 8.38 5.17 -2.42
CA LYS A 52 7.35 5.99 -3.07
C LYS A 52 7.84 6.42 -4.44
N GLN A 53 7.27 5.85 -5.49
CA GLN A 53 7.57 6.21 -6.87
C GLN A 53 6.47 7.12 -7.44
N SER A 54 6.86 8.23 -8.05
CA SER A 54 5.93 9.11 -8.76
C SER A 54 5.73 8.62 -10.18
N ILE A 55 4.50 8.26 -10.55
CA ILE A 55 4.13 7.78 -11.87
C ILE A 55 3.24 8.82 -12.53
N THR A 56 3.58 9.23 -13.74
CA THR A 56 2.75 10.12 -14.57
C THR A 56 2.04 9.30 -15.64
N LYS A 57 0.71 9.38 -15.68
CA LYS A 57 -0.12 8.72 -16.70
C LYS A 57 -1.18 9.68 -17.23
N LYS A 58 -1.59 9.47 -18.47
CA LYS A 58 -2.73 10.16 -19.06
C LYS A 58 -4.04 9.67 -18.44
N ASN A 59 -4.87 10.60 -17.97
CA ASN A 59 -6.20 10.29 -17.46
C ASN A 59 -7.20 10.06 -18.62
N ARG A 60 -8.47 9.79 -18.30
CA ARG A 60 -9.53 9.54 -19.30
C ARG A 60 -9.80 10.71 -20.25
N TYR A 61 -9.36 11.91 -19.90
CA TYR A 61 -9.54 13.14 -20.68
C TYR A 61 -8.29 13.53 -21.47
N GLY A 62 -7.19 12.78 -21.35
CA GLY A 62 -5.92 13.06 -22.04
C GLY A 62 -4.97 13.99 -21.28
N ASP A 63 -5.29 14.36 -20.04
CA ASP A 63 -4.40 15.17 -19.20
C ASP A 63 -3.38 14.30 -18.48
N SER A 64 -2.16 14.82 -18.33
CA SER A 64 -1.12 14.15 -17.54
C SER A 64 -1.45 14.27 -16.05
N THR A 65 -1.59 13.14 -15.37
CA THR A 65 -1.81 13.07 -13.92
C THR A 65 -0.67 12.29 -13.28
N THR A 66 -0.07 12.87 -12.24
CA THR A 66 0.97 12.21 -11.45
C THR A 66 0.40 11.70 -10.14
N PHE A 67 0.67 10.44 -9.82
CA PHE A 67 0.27 9.80 -8.57
C PHE A 67 1.39 8.92 -8.02
N LYS A 68 1.24 8.48 -6.77
CA LYS A 68 2.24 7.67 -6.06
C LYS A 68 1.93 6.19 -6.19
N ARG A 69 2.97 5.40 -6.48
CA ARG A 69 3.02 3.95 -6.30
C ARG A 69 3.87 3.65 -5.07
N TYR A 70 3.37 2.75 -4.23
CA TYR A 70 4.01 2.33 -2.99
C TYR A 70 4.44 0.87 -3.12
N SER A 71 5.68 0.59 -2.74
CA SER A 71 6.28 -0.75 -2.69
C SER A 71 6.93 -0.95 -1.34
N LEU A 72 6.91 -2.17 -0.81
CA LEU A 72 7.56 -2.48 0.45
C LEU A 72 9.08 -2.48 0.22
N LYS A 73 9.80 -1.65 0.99
CA LYS A 73 11.26 -1.54 0.94
C LYS A 73 11.93 -2.42 2.00
N GLY A 74 11.31 -2.51 3.18
CA GLY A 74 11.82 -3.29 4.30
C GLY A 74 10.80 -3.33 5.43
N GLU A 75 11.02 -4.22 6.38
CA GLU A 75 10.27 -4.28 7.63
C GLU A 75 11.27 -4.32 8.79
N ALA A 76 11.17 -3.34 9.69
CA ALA A 76 11.97 -3.29 10.89
C ALA A 76 11.38 -4.27 11.91
N GLY A 77 11.69 -5.56 11.77
CA GLY A 77 11.39 -6.55 12.80
C GLY A 77 11.57 -8.02 12.41
N ASN A 78 12.46 -8.69 13.17
CA ASN A 78 12.61 -10.15 13.38
C ASN A 78 13.39 -10.95 12.32
N ALA A 79 14.71 -10.89 12.43
CA ALA A 79 15.50 -12.13 12.38
C ALA A 79 15.08 -12.95 13.61
N GLU A 80 14.24 -13.95 13.40
CA GLU A 80 13.97 -14.97 14.42
C GLU A 80 15.07 -16.04 14.26
N ASP A 81 15.86 -16.20 15.33
CA ASP A 81 16.67 -17.39 15.63
C ASP A 81 15.76 -18.59 15.92
#